data_AF-A0AAV1PWQ1-F1
#
_entry.id   AF-A0AAV1PWQ1-F1
#
_cell.length_a   1.000
_cell.length_b   1.000
_cell.length_c   1.000
_cell.angle_alpha   90.00
_cell.angle_beta   90.00
_cell.angle_gamma   90.00
#
_symmetry.space_group_name_H-M   'P 1'
#
loop_
_entity.id
_entity.type
_entity.pdbx_description
1 polymer ?
#
loop_
_entity_poly.entity_id
_entity_poly.type
_entity_poly.pdbx_seq_one_letter_code
_entity_poly.pdbx_strand_id
1 'polypeptide(L)'
;MFDLNSGWNLSFAGCGFLGIYHIGVASCLLEKAPYLIKGATKFYGASAGALTASVLASQACITKCCEDVIEVAKEARKRNLGPLHPTFNLVKVLKSGLNRDLPSDAHVLASERLCVSLTRVCDGENVLVSEFSSKEELIQALVCSCFIPIYCGLIPPCFRGVRYVDGGISDNLPQSEMKNTITISPFSGESDICPRDNSTSFHELRFTNTSIQMNLGNMYRLSRALFPPEPKVLAEMCQSGYKDALRFLEENNLLRLEHPTSGPTLQEIPPNCCCKQTETTKDWVLRRLRLLRKEHWWLDEQIALPTHIKKVFCEACQGKPGLYATVSEMLPVRVASYMLMPYTLPVQSVYSVAQRFVEWIPEVPADVRWLAGVAGDVYRQTWKGAPSGSVSKPCLRTCMSEPPLSTERNRTKDGNNMPALSSLDLHGNYWEIPKSTSSSSNYHSHIAPSSPQQVCFFVGSEDEPHSDVQQ
;
A
#
# COMPACT_ATOMS: atom_id res chain seq x y z
N MET A 1 -9.56 -23.82 -0.46
CA MET A 1 -8.70 -24.18 0.70
C MET A 1 -7.31 -23.67 0.38
N PHE A 2 -6.73 -22.85 1.25
CA PHE A 2 -5.37 -22.34 1.07
C PHE A 2 -4.36 -23.48 1.17
N ASP A 3 -3.46 -23.61 0.20
CA ASP A 3 -2.40 -24.62 0.27
C ASP A 3 -1.21 -24.07 1.04
N LEU A 4 -1.05 -24.49 2.30
CA LEU A 4 0.07 -24.07 3.13
C LEU A 4 1.38 -24.84 2.82
N ASN A 5 1.38 -25.78 1.85
CA ASN A 5 2.54 -26.61 1.53
C ASN A 5 3.39 -26.04 0.38
N SER A 6 2.80 -25.30 -0.55
CA SER A 6 3.51 -24.64 -1.67
C SER A 6 4.07 -23.25 -1.35
N GLY A 7 3.93 -22.79 -0.10
CA GLY A 7 4.31 -21.44 0.33
C GLY A 7 3.25 -20.39 -0.05
N TRP A 8 3.14 -19.32 0.73
CA TRP A 8 2.12 -18.28 0.54
C TRP A 8 2.69 -16.87 0.73
N ASN A 9 1.98 -15.90 0.15
CA ASN A 9 2.30 -14.48 0.28
C ASN A 9 1.15 -13.71 0.96
N LEU A 10 1.42 -12.49 1.42
CA LEU A 10 0.40 -11.50 1.77
C LEU A 10 0.60 -10.25 0.91
N SER A 11 -0.47 -9.61 0.43
CA SER A 11 -0.41 -8.35 -0.31
C SER A 11 -1.34 -7.28 0.28
N PHE A 12 -0.79 -6.12 0.61
CA PHE A 12 -1.50 -5.03 1.28
C PHE A 12 -1.71 -3.85 0.31
N ALA A 13 -2.98 -3.52 0.05
CA ALA A 13 -3.38 -2.47 -0.88
C ALA A 13 -2.88 -1.07 -0.47
N GLY A 14 -2.48 -0.23 -1.41
CA GLY A 14 -2.26 1.20 -1.14
C GLY A 14 -3.57 1.93 -0.78
N CYS A 15 -3.51 2.77 0.26
CA CYS A 15 -4.73 3.31 0.89
C CYS A 15 -4.55 4.58 1.77
N GLY A 16 -3.38 5.23 1.74
CA GLY A 16 -3.12 6.44 2.53
C GLY A 16 -3.44 6.30 4.03
N PHE A 17 -4.22 7.22 4.59
CA PHE A 17 -4.59 7.21 6.02
C PHE A 17 -5.47 6.02 6.45
N LEU A 18 -5.98 5.20 5.52
CA LEU A 18 -6.60 3.92 5.86
C LEU A 18 -5.59 2.83 6.22
N GLY A 19 -4.28 3.10 6.25
CA GLY A 19 -3.27 2.16 6.79
C GLY A 19 -3.58 1.67 8.21
N ILE A 20 -4.40 2.41 8.97
CA ILE A 20 -4.94 1.96 10.27
C ILE A 20 -5.81 0.69 10.17
N TYR A 21 -6.46 0.44 9.03
CA TYR A 21 -7.17 -0.80 8.73
C TYR A 21 -6.19 -1.98 8.61
N HIS A 22 -5.10 -1.79 7.86
CA HIS A 22 -4.04 -2.79 7.70
C HIS A 22 -3.37 -3.11 9.03
N ILE A 23 -3.18 -2.12 9.90
CA ILE A 23 -2.72 -2.33 11.29
C ILE A 23 -3.71 -3.21 12.07
N GLY A 24 -5.03 -3.02 11.89
CA GLY A 24 -6.05 -3.90 12.46
C GLY A 24 -5.96 -5.35 11.95
N VAL A 25 -5.83 -5.52 10.63
CA VAL A 25 -5.63 -6.84 9.98
C VAL A 25 -4.36 -7.52 10.49
N ALA A 26 -3.23 -6.83 10.43
CA ALA A 26 -1.93 -7.31 10.90
C ALA A 26 -1.96 -7.69 12.38
N SER A 27 -2.64 -6.89 13.22
CA SER A 27 -2.82 -7.20 14.64
C SER A 27 -3.62 -8.48 14.87
N CYS A 28 -4.67 -8.72 14.08
CA CYS A 28 -5.44 -9.96 14.15
C CYS A 28 -4.62 -11.18 13.70
N LEU A 29 -3.91 -11.07 12.58
CA LEU A 29 -3.06 -12.14 12.06
C LEU A 29 -1.91 -12.49 13.02
N LEU A 30 -1.27 -11.49 13.63
CA LEU A 30 -0.23 -11.68 14.65
C LEU A 30 -0.76 -12.32 15.94
N GLU A 31 -2.01 -12.04 16.34
CA GLU A 31 -2.61 -12.59 17.55
C GLU A 31 -3.20 -14.00 17.34
N LYS A 32 -3.95 -14.20 16.26
CA LYS A 32 -4.80 -15.40 16.05
C LYS A 32 -4.19 -16.44 15.12
N ALA A 33 -3.30 -16.04 14.21
CA ALA A 33 -2.65 -16.93 13.26
C ALA A 33 -1.19 -16.52 12.98
N PRO A 34 -0.33 -16.33 14.01
CA PRO A 34 1.04 -15.83 13.83
C PRO A 34 1.91 -16.70 12.91
N TYR A 35 1.54 -17.97 12.71
CA TYR A 35 2.18 -18.86 11.74
C TYR A 35 2.01 -18.36 10.29
N LEU A 36 0.90 -17.70 9.93
CA LEU A 36 0.69 -17.11 8.60
C LEU A 36 1.67 -15.96 8.33
N ILE A 37 2.06 -15.20 9.36
CA ILE A 37 3.07 -14.13 9.23
C ILE A 37 4.49 -14.74 9.22
N LYS A 38 4.76 -15.69 10.11
CA LYS A 38 6.11 -16.31 10.22
C LYS A 38 6.48 -17.19 9.03
N GLY A 39 5.50 -17.90 8.45
CA GLY A 39 5.68 -18.77 7.27
C GLY A 39 5.45 -18.07 5.93
N ALA A 40 5.05 -16.80 5.90
CA ALA A 40 4.90 -16.05 4.66
C ALA A 40 6.24 -15.95 3.93
N THR A 41 6.24 -16.36 2.66
CA THR A 41 7.39 -16.29 1.76
C THR A 41 7.72 -14.84 1.45
N LYS A 42 6.72 -14.05 1.01
CA LYS A 42 6.86 -12.62 0.73
C LYS A 42 5.64 -11.79 1.17
N PHE A 43 5.91 -10.55 1.56
CA PHE A 43 4.94 -9.50 1.83
C PHE A 43 5.03 -8.45 0.72
N TYR A 44 3.91 -8.21 0.04
CA TYR A 44 3.77 -7.20 -1.01
C TYR A 44 3.00 -5.99 -0.48
N GLY A 45 3.29 -4.80 -1.00
CA GLY A 45 2.41 -3.66 -0.78
C GLY A 45 2.78 -2.42 -1.58
N ALA A 46 1.80 -1.53 -1.70
CA ALA A 46 1.95 -0.18 -2.21
C ALA A 46 1.60 0.84 -1.11
N SER A 47 2.23 2.02 -1.10
CA SER A 47 1.86 3.14 -0.23
C SER A 47 1.76 2.72 1.25
N ALA A 48 0.71 3.12 1.96
CA ALA A 48 0.44 2.69 3.34
C ALA A 48 0.38 1.16 3.54
N GLY A 49 0.05 0.38 2.51
CA GLY A 49 0.16 -1.08 2.53
C GLY A 49 1.62 -1.56 2.58
N ALA A 50 2.52 -0.91 1.84
CA ALA A 50 3.96 -1.16 1.90
C ALA A 50 4.53 -0.86 3.30
N LEU A 51 4.01 0.16 3.99
CA LEU A 51 4.39 0.46 5.38
C LEU A 51 4.05 -0.72 6.32
N THR A 52 2.81 -1.20 6.32
CA THR A 52 2.43 -2.36 7.15
C THR A 52 3.17 -3.64 6.74
N ALA A 53 3.35 -3.88 5.44
CA ALA A 53 4.14 -4.99 4.92
C ALA A 53 5.60 -4.94 5.41
N SER A 54 6.22 -3.75 5.45
CA SER A 54 7.59 -3.56 5.94
C SER A 54 7.72 -3.87 7.43
N VAL A 55 6.75 -3.46 8.24
CA VAL A 55 6.69 -3.74 9.69
C VAL A 55 6.58 -5.24 9.96
N LEU A 56 5.81 -5.97 9.15
CA LEU A 56 5.68 -7.43 9.25
C LEU A 56 6.95 -8.15 8.76
N ALA A 57 7.53 -7.73 7.64
CA ALA A 57 8.75 -8.31 7.09
C ALA A 57 9.96 -8.11 8.03
N SER A 58 10.15 -6.88 8.53
CA SER A 58 11.25 -6.49 9.41
C SER A 58 11.00 -6.75 10.90
N GLN A 59 9.89 -7.41 11.26
CA GLN A 59 9.49 -7.69 12.64
C GLN A 59 9.45 -6.47 13.57
N ALA A 60 9.14 -5.28 13.01
CA ALA A 60 9.04 -4.04 13.78
C ALA A 60 7.76 -3.99 14.63
N CYS A 61 7.69 -3.04 15.57
CA CYS A 61 6.57 -2.96 16.50
C CYS A 61 5.30 -2.40 15.84
N ILE A 62 4.29 -3.25 15.62
CA ILE A 62 2.98 -2.85 15.08
C ILE A 62 2.27 -1.79 15.94
N THR A 63 2.51 -1.78 17.26
CA THR A 63 2.01 -0.74 18.18
C THR A 63 2.58 0.64 17.84
N LYS A 64 3.89 0.74 17.59
CA LYS A 64 4.55 1.99 17.19
C LYS A 64 4.05 2.48 15.82
N CYS A 65 3.82 1.56 14.88
CA CYS A 65 3.20 1.89 13.59
C CYS A 65 1.77 2.45 13.75
N CYS A 66 1.01 2.00 14.77
CA CYS A 66 -0.29 2.57 15.14
C CYS A 66 -0.15 3.99 15.73
N GLU A 67 0.81 4.19 16.62
CA GLU A 67 1.15 5.49 17.20
C GLU A 67 1.55 6.50 16.12
N ASP A 68 2.40 6.11 15.16
CA ASP A 68 2.81 6.91 14.00
C ASP A 68 1.63 7.33 13.11
N VAL A 69 0.79 6.39 12.68
CA VAL A 69 -0.35 6.71 11.80
C VAL A 69 -1.30 7.70 12.48
N ILE A 70 -1.44 7.63 13.81
CA ILE A 70 -2.21 8.58 14.61
C ILE A 70 -1.48 9.92 14.78
N GLU A 71 -0.17 9.94 14.97
CA GLU A 71 0.64 11.17 15.03
C GLU A 71 0.55 11.95 13.71
N VAL A 72 0.77 11.27 12.58
CA VAL A 72 0.65 11.83 11.23
C VAL A 72 -0.77 12.33 10.97
N ALA A 73 -1.81 11.58 11.38
CA ALA A 73 -3.21 12.00 11.24
C ALA A 73 -3.55 13.22 12.12
N LYS A 74 -2.96 13.35 13.31
CA LYS A 74 -3.12 14.51 14.19
C LYS A 74 -2.46 15.75 13.62
N GLU A 75 -1.22 15.66 13.15
CA GLU A 75 -0.53 16.79 12.49
C GLU A 75 -1.21 17.19 11.18
N ALA A 76 -1.72 16.23 10.40
CA ALA A 76 -2.53 16.49 9.21
C ALA A 76 -3.82 17.25 9.55
N ARG A 77 -4.53 16.91 10.64
CA ARG A 77 -5.76 17.61 11.07
C ARG A 77 -5.54 18.96 11.76
N LYS A 78 -4.29 19.37 12.03
CA LYS A 78 -3.94 20.49 12.93
C LYS A 78 -4.28 21.89 12.42
N ARG A 79 -4.66 22.04 11.15
CA ARG A 79 -4.89 23.33 10.46
C ARG A 79 -6.07 23.20 9.48
N ASN A 80 -6.71 24.33 9.12
CA ASN A 80 -8.00 24.32 8.41
C ASN A 80 -7.97 23.71 6.98
N LEU A 81 -6.81 23.63 6.32
CA LEU A 81 -6.66 22.91 5.03
C LEU A 81 -6.36 21.41 5.20
N GLY A 82 -6.28 20.91 6.44
CA GLY A 82 -5.87 19.55 6.72
C GLY A 82 -4.48 19.23 6.12
N PRO A 83 -4.30 18.06 5.49
CA PRO A 83 -3.03 17.68 4.88
C PRO A 83 -2.64 18.54 3.65
N LEU A 84 -3.57 19.32 3.08
CA LEU A 84 -3.27 20.26 1.99
C LEU A 84 -2.63 21.57 2.48
N HIS A 85 -2.43 21.73 3.79
CA HIS A 85 -1.76 22.91 4.33
C HIS A 85 -0.26 22.90 3.97
N PRO A 86 0.32 23.98 3.40
CA PRO A 86 1.68 23.95 2.86
C PRO A 86 2.77 23.60 3.89
N THR A 87 2.53 23.87 5.18
CA THR A 87 3.44 23.54 6.29
C THR A 87 3.36 22.07 6.75
N PHE A 88 2.40 21.28 6.24
CA PHE A 88 2.41 19.83 6.44
C PHE A 88 3.38 19.23 5.42
N ASN A 89 4.28 18.34 5.87
CA ASN A 89 5.26 17.69 5.02
C ASN A 89 5.23 16.19 5.35
N LEU A 90 4.34 15.46 4.68
CA LEU A 90 4.13 14.02 4.92
C LEU A 90 5.43 13.22 4.75
N VAL A 91 6.24 13.55 3.75
CA VAL A 91 7.54 12.91 3.48
C VAL A 91 8.48 13.05 4.68
N LYS A 92 8.57 14.24 5.27
CA LYS A 92 9.43 14.49 6.43
C LYS A 92 8.94 13.74 7.67
N VAL A 93 7.65 13.79 7.97
CA VAL A 93 7.08 13.06 9.13
C VAL A 93 7.26 11.55 8.97
N LEU A 94 6.94 11.00 7.79
CA LEU A 94 7.10 9.58 7.47
C LEU A 94 8.56 9.13 7.57
N LYS A 95 9.50 9.88 6.99
CA LYS A 95 10.94 9.56 7.04
C LYS A 95 11.49 9.65 8.47
N SER A 96 10.95 10.54 9.32
CA SER A 96 11.30 10.61 10.74
C SER A 96 10.77 9.42 11.54
N GLY A 97 9.49 9.04 11.40
CA GLY A 97 8.90 7.88 12.09
C GLY A 97 9.56 6.56 11.69
N LEU A 98 9.70 6.30 10.39
CA LEU A 98 10.38 5.10 9.89
C LEU A 98 11.83 5.00 10.37
N ASN A 99 12.56 6.12 10.46
CA ASN A 99 13.91 6.10 11.01
C ASN A 99 13.96 5.88 12.53
N ARG A 100 12.95 6.36 13.27
CA ARG A 100 12.80 6.18 14.72
C ARG A 100 12.47 4.74 15.10
N ASP A 101 11.64 4.06 14.30
CA ASP A 101 10.95 2.83 14.75
C ASP A 101 11.21 1.55 13.95
N LEU A 102 11.83 1.63 12.76
CA LEU A 102 12.41 0.44 12.12
C LEU A 102 13.73 0.02 12.81
N PRO A 103 13.96 -1.29 13.06
CA PRO A 103 15.27 -1.82 13.49
C PRO A 103 16.44 -1.38 12.58
N SER A 104 17.67 -1.38 13.10
CA SER A 104 18.87 -1.07 12.31
C SER A 104 19.12 -2.08 11.18
N ASP A 105 18.87 -3.35 11.46
CA ASP A 105 18.92 -4.50 10.56
C ASP A 105 17.63 -4.71 9.73
N ALA A 106 16.66 -3.78 9.80
CA ALA A 106 15.36 -3.93 9.13
C ALA A 106 15.47 -4.19 7.62
N HIS A 107 16.51 -3.66 6.98
CA HIS A 107 16.82 -3.86 5.56
C HIS A 107 17.29 -5.30 5.25
N VAL A 108 17.99 -5.95 6.18
CA VAL A 108 18.39 -7.38 6.08
C VAL A 108 17.15 -8.26 6.26
N LEU A 109 16.33 -7.98 7.28
CA LEU A 109 15.11 -8.75 7.58
C LEU A 109 14.01 -8.60 6.50
N ALA A 110 13.98 -7.44 5.82
CA ALA A 110 13.03 -7.15 4.75
C ALA A 110 13.54 -7.50 3.35
N SER A 111 14.85 -7.64 3.12
CA SER A 111 15.36 -8.06 1.80
C SER A 111 14.87 -9.46 1.44
N GLU A 112 14.59 -9.65 0.15
CA GLU A 112 13.90 -10.77 -0.50
C GLU A 112 12.44 -11.00 -0.02
N ARG A 113 12.13 -10.76 1.25
CA ARG A 113 10.84 -10.99 1.91
C ARG A 113 9.83 -9.86 1.75
N LEU A 114 10.25 -8.62 1.56
CA LEU A 114 9.39 -7.48 1.26
C LEU A 114 9.41 -7.20 -0.25
N CYS A 115 8.30 -6.76 -0.81
CA CYS A 115 8.19 -6.32 -2.20
C CYS A 115 7.38 -5.01 -2.24
N VAL A 116 8.08 -3.88 -2.39
CA VAL A 116 7.52 -2.54 -2.40
C VAL A 116 7.18 -2.13 -3.84
N SER A 117 5.92 -1.86 -4.12
CA SER A 117 5.47 -1.30 -5.40
C SER A 117 5.84 0.19 -5.50
N LEU A 118 6.49 0.56 -6.61
CA LEU A 118 6.84 1.94 -6.98
C LEU A 118 6.37 2.23 -8.40
N THR A 119 5.83 3.43 -8.65
CA THR A 119 5.51 3.89 -10.01
C THR A 119 6.67 4.74 -10.53
N ARG A 120 7.30 4.34 -11.64
CA ARG A 120 8.45 5.04 -12.23
C ARG A 120 7.99 6.27 -13.03
N VAL A 121 8.64 7.41 -12.81
CA VAL A 121 8.16 8.71 -13.32
C VAL A 121 8.37 8.94 -14.82
N CYS A 122 9.36 8.30 -15.44
CA CYS A 122 9.71 8.57 -16.84
C CYS A 122 8.78 7.89 -17.87
N ASP A 123 8.07 6.83 -17.47
CA ASP A 123 7.24 5.99 -18.33
C ASP A 123 5.91 5.56 -17.68
N GLY A 124 5.77 5.67 -16.35
CA GLY A 124 4.58 5.24 -15.60
C GLY A 124 4.59 3.76 -15.21
N GLU A 125 5.65 3.02 -15.55
CA GLU A 125 5.77 1.59 -15.32
C GLU A 125 5.90 1.24 -13.83
N ASN A 126 5.38 0.07 -13.44
CA ASN A 126 5.57 -0.43 -12.08
C ASN A 126 6.98 -1.03 -11.89
N VAL A 127 7.53 -0.86 -10.69
CA VAL A 127 8.74 -1.55 -10.25
C VAL A 127 8.51 -2.10 -8.85
N LEU A 128 8.57 -3.42 -8.70
CA LEU A 128 8.61 -4.09 -7.40
C LEU A 128 10.07 -4.13 -6.91
N VAL A 129 10.35 -3.45 -5.79
CA VAL A 129 11.68 -3.45 -5.15
C VAL A 129 11.67 -4.41 -3.96
N SER A 130 12.60 -5.37 -3.95
CA SER A 130 12.71 -6.40 -2.89
C SER A 130 14.09 -6.54 -2.25
N GLU A 131 15.07 -5.73 -2.63
CA GLU A 131 16.46 -5.83 -2.13
C GLU A 131 16.90 -4.47 -1.60
N PHE A 132 17.44 -4.42 -0.37
CA PHE A 132 17.78 -3.18 0.32
C PHE A 132 19.16 -3.30 0.99
N SER A 133 20.15 -2.54 0.53
CA SER A 133 21.52 -2.60 1.06
C SER A 133 21.73 -1.82 2.36
N SER A 134 20.77 -0.99 2.77
CA SER A 134 20.78 -0.29 4.05
C SER A 134 19.38 0.08 4.52
N LYS A 135 19.25 0.45 5.81
CA LYS A 135 17.99 0.95 6.40
C LYS A 135 17.49 2.20 5.68
N GLU A 136 18.41 3.09 5.29
CA GLU A 136 18.13 4.33 4.59
C GLU A 136 17.59 4.06 3.19
N GLU A 137 18.09 3.03 2.49
CA GLU A 137 17.57 2.60 1.21
C GLU A 137 16.14 2.02 1.33
N LEU A 138 15.89 1.15 2.32
CA LEU A 138 14.53 0.67 2.64
C LEU A 138 13.56 1.82 2.92
N ILE A 139 13.96 2.77 3.77
CA ILE A 139 13.16 3.96 4.09
C ILE A 139 12.91 4.81 2.82
N GLN A 140 13.91 4.96 1.96
CA GLN A 140 13.77 5.74 0.72
C GLN A 140 12.80 5.05 -0.26
N ALA A 141 12.81 3.71 -0.38
CA ALA A 141 11.82 2.97 -1.15
C ALA A 141 10.40 3.16 -0.61
N LEU A 142 10.20 3.04 0.71
CA LEU A 142 8.89 3.26 1.35
C LEU A 142 8.40 4.70 1.18
N VAL A 143 9.29 5.70 1.28
CA VAL A 143 8.99 7.11 1.01
C VAL A 143 8.58 7.33 -0.45
N CYS A 144 9.23 6.68 -1.42
CA CYS A 144 8.81 6.71 -2.82
C CYS A 144 7.42 6.08 -3.00
N SER A 145 7.18 4.91 -2.40
CA SER A 145 5.90 4.18 -2.48
C SER A 145 4.72 4.94 -1.90
N CYS A 146 4.96 5.89 -0.98
CA CYS A 146 3.95 6.79 -0.39
C CYS A 146 3.92 8.21 -1.01
N PHE A 147 4.68 8.49 -2.07
CA PHE A 147 4.73 9.84 -2.63
C PHE A 147 3.60 10.09 -3.63
N ILE A 148 2.44 10.52 -3.13
CA ILE A 148 1.34 10.98 -3.98
C ILE A 148 1.71 12.35 -4.58
N PRO A 149 1.79 12.50 -5.92
CA PRO A 149 2.13 13.77 -6.57
C PRO A 149 1.17 14.91 -6.20
N ILE A 150 1.69 16.14 -6.15
CA ILE A 150 0.99 17.38 -5.73
C ILE A 150 0.63 17.39 -4.23
N TYR A 151 0.09 16.29 -3.71
CA TYR A 151 -0.31 16.11 -2.31
C TYR A 151 0.90 16.03 -1.35
N CYS A 152 1.88 15.18 -1.64
CA CYS A 152 3.13 15.10 -0.87
C CYS A 152 4.11 16.24 -1.25
N GLY A 153 4.13 16.63 -2.52
CA GLY A 153 4.98 17.69 -3.05
C GLY A 153 4.98 17.72 -4.58
N LEU A 154 5.77 18.64 -5.15
CA LEU A 154 5.91 18.81 -6.61
C LEU A 154 7.04 17.98 -7.22
N ILE A 155 8.12 17.75 -6.47
CA ILE A 155 9.31 17.04 -6.94
C ILE A 155 9.29 15.61 -6.34
N PRO A 156 9.20 14.55 -7.17
CA PRO A 156 9.20 13.18 -6.66
C PRO A 156 10.55 12.75 -6.09
N PRO A 157 10.60 11.94 -5.02
CA PRO A 157 11.84 11.42 -4.45
C PRO A 157 12.62 10.54 -5.44
N CYS A 158 13.92 10.42 -5.18
CA CYS A 158 14.83 9.59 -5.96
C CYS A 158 15.15 8.27 -5.22
N PHE A 159 15.20 7.17 -5.95
CA PHE A 159 15.66 5.85 -5.50
C PHE A 159 16.58 5.26 -6.58
N ARG A 160 17.79 4.80 -6.21
CA ARG A 160 18.82 4.29 -7.13
C ARG A 160 19.05 5.17 -8.39
N GLY A 161 19.01 6.51 -8.23
CA GLY A 161 19.19 7.47 -9.33
C GLY A 161 17.97 7.72 -10.22
N VAL A 162 16.87 7.00 -10.02
CA VAL A 162 15.61 7.11 -10.78
C VAL A 162 14.53 7.77 -9.91
N ARG A 163 13.56 8.47 -10.52
CA ARG A 163 12.46 9.13 -9.80
C ARG A 163 11.21 8.26 -9.77
N TYR A 164 10.57 8.22 -8.60
CA TYR A 164 9.40 7.39 -8.34
C TYR A 164 8.30 8.15 -7.58
N VAL A 165 7.06 7.73 -7.81
CA VAL A 165 5.84 8.19 -7.13
C VAL A 165 5.08 6.99 -6.58
N ASP A 166 3.98 7.26 -5.86
CA ASP A 166 3.20 6.26 -5.13
C ASP A 166 2.93 5.00 -5.96
N GLY A 167 3.20 3.83 -5.39
CA GLY A 167 3.07 2.54 -6.08
C GLY A 167 1.64 2.28 -6.57
N GLY A 168 0.64 2.80 -5.86
CA GLY A 168 -0.76 2.63 -6.16
C GLY A 168 -1.25 3.30 -7.44
N ILE A 169 -0.40 4.12 -8.06
CA ILE A 169 -0.66 4.75 -9.38
C ILE A 169 -0.45 3.74 -10.53
N SER A 170 0.32 2.66 -10.33
CA SER A 170 0.57 1.62 -11.35
C SER A 170 0.18 0.20 -10.88
N ASP A 171 0.57 -0.21 -9.67
CA ASP A 171 0.06 -1.42 -9.02
C ASP A 171 -0.17 -1.16 -7.53
N ASN A 172 -1.46 -1.08 -7.14
CA ASN A 172 -1.90 -0.80 -5.79
C ASN A 172 -2.09 -2.06 -4.94
N LEU A 173 -2.29 -3.24 -5.55
CA LEU A 173 -2.37 -4.53 -4.86
C LEU A 173 -1.39 -5.52 -5.51
N PRO A 174 -0.07 -5.29 -5.37
CA PRO A 174 0.96 -6.02 -6.09
C PRO A 174 0.99 -7.51 -5.74
N GLN A 175 1.16 -8.36 -6.75
CA GLN A 175 1.12 -9.82 -6.62
C GLN A 175 2.28 -10.47 -7.39
N SER A 176 2.62 -11.70 -7.00
CA SER A 176 3.55 -12.57 -7.72
C SER A 176 2.78 -13.60 -8.56
N GLU A 177 3.44 -14.13 -9.58
CA GLU A 177 3.01 -15.29 -10.38
C GLU A 177 2.56 -16.49 -9.53
N MET A 178 3.03 -16.60 -8.28
CA MET A 178 2.52 -17.57 -7.30
C MET A 178 1.10 -17.22 -6.85
N LYS A 179 0.12 -17.98 -7.39
CA LYS A 179 -1.33 -17.83 -7.16
C LYS A 179 -1.81 -17.91 -5.70
N ASN A 180 -0.93 -18.23 -4.74
CA ASN A 180 -1.25 -18.46 -3.34
C ASN A 180 -0.92 -17.19 -2.50
N THR A 181 -1.63 -16.09 -2.78
CA THR A 181 -1.39 -14.79 -2.16
C THR A 181 -2.67 -14.32 -1.45
N ILE A 182 -2.62 -14.14 -0.13
CA ILE A 182 -3.71 -13.52 0.64
C ILE A 182 -3.74 -12.03 0.30
N THR A 183 -4.87 -11.52 -0.15
CA THR A 183 -5.05 -10.11 -0.52
C THR A 183 -5.78 -9.31 0.56
N ILE A 184 -5.23 -8.15 0.92
CA ILE A 184 -5.75 -7.29 1.98
C ILE A 184 -6.05 -5.90 1.40
N SER A 185 -7.31 -5.49 1.44
CA SER A 185 -7.77 -4.18 0.95
C SER A 185 -8.72 -3.54 1.96
N PRO A 186 -8.56 -2.24 2.31
CA PRO A 186 -9.54 -1.54 3.11
C PRO A 186 -10.78 -1.12 2.30
N PHE A 187 -10.82 -1.40 0.99
CA PHE A 187 -11.97 -1.12 0.12
C PHE A 187 -12.77 -2.40 -0.13
N SER A 188 -14.11 -2.31 -0.09
CA SER A 188 -15.00 -3.44 -0.36
C SER A 188 -14.90 -3.88 -1.82
N GLY A 189 -14.70 -5.18 -2.05
CA GLY A 189 -14.41 -5.78 -3.35
C GLY A 189 -14.01 -7.25 -3.22
N GLU A 190 -13.22 -7.74 -4.17
CA GLU A 190 -12.85 -9.15 -4.34
C GLU A 190 -11.54 -9.52 -3.60
N SER A 191 -11.13 -8.77 -2.58
CA SER A 191 -9.95 -9.11 -1.77
C SER A 191 -10.32 -10.01 -0.59
N ASP A 192 -9.47 -10.99 -0.29
CA ASP A 192 -9.68 -12.00 0.77
C ASP A 192 -10.04 -11.38 2.13
N ILE A 193 -9.30 -10.32 2.50
CA ILE A 193 -9.53 -9.53 3.70
C ILE A 193 -9.90 -8.11 3.28
N CYS A 194 -11.21 -7.85 3.22
CA CYS A 194 -11.78 -6.51 3.02
C CYS A 194 -13.10 -6.32 3.78
N PRO A 195 -13.61 -5.07 3.91
CA PRO A 195 -14.94 -4.82 4.45
C PRO A 195 -16.02 -5.36 3.51
N ARG A 196 -17.06 -6.01 4.06
CA ARG A 196 -18.24 -6.40 3.29
C ARG A 196 -19.34 -5.34 3.45
N ASP A 197 -19.56 -4.53 2.42
CA ASP A 197 -20.67 -3.58 2.38
C ASP A 197 -21.97 -4.28 1.96
N ASN A 198 -23.10 -3.94 2.61
CA ASN A 198 -24.42 -4.55 2.35
C ASN A 198 -25.05 -4.19 0.99
N SER A 199 -24.30 -3.62 0.04
CA SER A 199 -24.82 -3.21 -1.26
C SER A 199 -24.51 -4.26 -2.33
N THR A 200 -25.54 -4.80 -3.00
CA THR A 200 -25.41 -5.66 -4.19
C THR A 200 -25.03 -4.84 -5.44
N SER A 201 -23.97 -4.05 -5.33
CA SER A 201 -23.53 -3.11 -6.37
C SER A 201 -22.74 -3.85 -7.43
N PHE A 202 -23.41 -4.31 -8.49
CA PHE A 202 -22.83 -5.06 -9.63
C PHE A 202 -21.82 -4.27 -10.49
N HIS A 203 -21.19 -3.21 -9.96
CA HIS A 203 -20.26 -2.33 -10.64
C HIS A 203 -18.96 -2.25 -9.82
N GLU A 204 -18.04 -3.16 -10.12
CA GLU A 204 -16.64 -3.14 -9.66
C GLU A 204 -15.83 -2.21 -10.56
N LEU A 205 -15.02 -1.33 -9.96
CA LEU A 205 -13.94 -0.64 -10.65
C LEU A 205 -12.61 -1.30 -10.25
N ARG A 206 -11.93 -1.92 -11.21
CA ARG A 206 -10.58 -2.46 -11.02
C ARG A 206 -9.55 -1.39 -11.36
N PHE A 207 -8.92 -0.84 -10.34
CA PHE A 207 -7.82 0.12 -10.46
C PHE A 207 -6.53 -0.53 -9.98
N THR A 208 -5.52 -0.62 -10.85
CA THR A 208 -4.14 -1.03 -10.48
C THR A 208 -4.12 -2.29 -9.58
N ASN A 209 -4.63 -3.40 -10.12
CA ASN A 209 -4.90 -4.70 -9.47
C ASN A 209 -5.87 -4.70 -8.26
N THR A 210 -6.29 -3.55 -7.73
CA THR A 210 -7.29 -3.46 -6.65
C THR A 210 -8.71 -3.40 -7.21
N SER A 211 -9.58 -4.31 -6.79
CA SER A 211 -11.03 -4.23 -7.02
C SER A 211 -11.71 -3.31 -6.00
N ILE A 212 -12.45 -2.31 -6.46
CA ILE A 212 -13.20 -1.36 -5.60
C ILE A 212 -14.64 -1.30 -6.10
N GLN A 213 -15.60 -1.78 -5.29
CA GLN A 213 -17.03 -1.64 -5.60
C GLN A 213 -17.45 -0.16 -5.60
N MET A 214 -18.24 0.26 -6.59
CA MET A 214 -18.82 1.60 -6.66
C MET A 214 -19.98 1.76 -5.65
N ASN A 215 -19.65 1.98 -4.38
CA ASN A 215 -20.63 2.18 -3.31
C ASN A 215 -20.26 3.37 -2.39
N LEU A 216 -21.24 3.86 -1.61
CA LEU A 216 -21.05 5.00 -0.69
C LEU A 216 -20.04 4.73 0.44
N GLY A 217 -19.90 3.49 0.88
CA GLY A 217 -18.88 3.06 1.84
C GLY A 217 -17.47 3.23 1.28
N ASN A 218 -17.23 2.81 0.04
CA ASN A 218 -15.95 3.00 -0.63
C ASN A 218 -15.67 4.46 -1.01
N MET A 219 -16.68 5.25 -1.39
CA MET A 219 -16.51 6.71 -1.54
C MET A 219 -16.11 7.36 -0.21
N TYR A 220 -16.75 6.97 0.89
CA TYR A 220 -16.37 7.42 2.23
C TYR A 220 -14.94 7.02 2.56
N ARG A 221 -14.57 5.74 2.39
CA ARG A 221 -13.22 5.24 2.63
C ARG A 221 -12.17 5.98 1.80
N LEU A 222 -12.40 6.18 0.50
CA LEU A 222 -11.49 6.95 -0.37
C LEU A 222 -11.31 8.39 0.10
N SER A 223 -12.37 9.05 0.58
CA SER A 223 -12.25 10.37 1.20
C SER A 223 -11.38 10.34 2.48
N ARG A 224 -11.42 9.25 3.25
CA ARG A 224 -10.66 9.07 4.49
C ARG A 224 -9.23 8.60 4.29
N ALA A 225 -8.92 8.00 3.14
CA ALA A 225 -7.56 7.73 2.69
C ALA A 225 -6.75 9.03 2.47
N LEU A 226 -7.41 10.07 1.93
CA LEU A 226 -6.82 11.39 1.66
C LEU A 226 -7.02 12.40 2.79
N PHE A 227 -8.11 12.33 3.54
CA PHE A 227 -8.44 13.29 4.61
C PHE A 227 -8.70 12.56 5.93
N PRO A 228 -7.69 12.47 6.83
CA PRO A 228 -7.77 11.63 8.01
C PRO A 228 -8.92 12.05 8.94
N PRO A 229 -9.75 11.11 9.40
CA PRO A 229 -10.80 11.39 10.36
C PRO A 229 -10.26 11.49 11.79
N GLU A 230 -11.15 11.67 12.76
CA GLU A 230 -10.78 11.71 14.17
C GLU A 230 -10.25 10.37 14.71
N PRO A 231 -9.41 10.37 15.76
CA PRO A 231 -8.87 9.14 16.36
C PRO A 231 -9.92 8.08 16.74
N LYS A 232 -11.15 8.48 17.09
CA LYS A 232 -12.27 7.53 17.31
C LYS A 232 -12.61 6.75 16.05
N VAL A 233 -12.73 7.43 14.91
CA VAL A 233 -13.05 6.81 13.61
C VAL A 233 -11.87 5.98 13.10
N LEU A 234 -10.63 6.39 13.38
CA LEU A 234 -9.44 5.57 13.12
C LEU A 234 -9.47 4.27 13.96
N ALA A 235 -9.93 4.31 15.21
CA ALA A 235 -10.13 3.12 16.04
C ALA A 235 -11.22 2.19 15.49
N GLU A 236 -12.35 2.75 15.05
CA GLU A 236 -13.44 2.02 14.38
C GLU A 236 -12.96 1.32 13.09
N MET A 237 -12.15 2.01 12.28
CA MET A 237 -11.53 1.44 11.07
C MET A 237 -10.52 0.32 11.39
N CYS A 238 -9.70 0.50 12.42
CA CYS A 238 -8.78 -0.55 12.91
C CYS A 238 -9.55 -1.78 13.42
N GLN A 239 -10.65 -1.57 14.15
CA GLN A 239 -11.53 -2.64 14.62
C GLN A 239 -12.23 -3.36 13.46
N SER A 240 -12.57 -2.65 12.36
CA SER A 240 -13.06 -3.30 11.13
C SER A 240 -12.00 -4.24 10.55
N GLY A 241 -10.77 -3.76 10.33
CA GLY A 241 -9.70 -4.59 9.78
C GLY A 241 -9.41 -5.83 10.61
N TYR A 242 -9.44 -5.70 11.94
CA TYR A 242 -9.33 -6.85 12.84
C TYR A 242 -10.51 -7.83 12.70
N LYS A 243 -11.75 -7.35 12.62
CA LYS A 243 -12.96 -8.19 12.45
C LYS A 243 -13.00 -8.87 11.07
N ASP A 244 -12.61 -8.16 10.02
CA ASP A 244 -12.56 -8.68 8.65
C ASP A 244 -11.49 -9.78 8.52
N ALA A 245 -10.32 -9.59 9.15
CA ALA A 245 -9.27 -10.60 9.24
C ALA A 245 -9.68 -11.82 10.08
N LEU A 246 -10.32 -11.61 11.24
CA LEU A 246 -10.82 -12.70 12.08
C LEU A 246 -11.83 -13.57 11.31
N ARG A 247 -12.79 -12.94 10.64
CA ARG A 247 -13.77 -13.62 9.77
C ARG A 247 -13.09 -14.43 8.67
N PHE A 248 -12.07 -13.88 8.00
CA PHE A 248 -11.31 -14.62 6.99
C PHE A 248 -10.63 -15.87 7.57
N LEU A 249 -10.07 -15.79 8.78
CA LEU A 249 -9.46 -16.93 9.48
C LEU A 249 -10.51 -17.98 9.89
N GLU A 250 -11.69 -17.55 10.31
CA GLU A 250 -12.83 -18.43 10.66
C GLU A 250 -13.36 -19.16 9.42
N GLU A 251 -13.71 -18.41 8.36
CA GLU A 251 -14.27 -18.96 7.11
C GLU A 251 -13.31 -19.94 6.40
N ASN A 252 -11.99 -19.72 6.51
CA ASN A 252 -10.98 -20.61 5.92
C ASN A 252 -10.45 -21.69 6.89
N ASN A 253 -10.97 -21.77 8.12
CA ASN A 253 -10.51 -22.70 9.17
C ASN A 253 -9.00 -22.56 9.50
N LEU A 254 -8.47 -21.34 9.39
CA LEU A 254 -7.07 -20.98 9.65
C LEU A 254 -6.83 -20.64 11.14
N LEU A 255 -7.88 -20.52 11.95
CA LEU A 255 -7.76 -20.53 13.40
C LEU A 255 -7.32 -21.92 13.88
N ARG A 256 -6.03 -22.10 14.14
CA ARG A 256 -5.58 -23.21 14.99
C ARG A 256 -6.10 -22.96 16.40
N LEU A 257 -7.02 -23.81 16.86
CA LEU A 257 -7.10 -24.05 18.30
C LEU A 257 -5.72 -24.52 18.76
N GLU A 258 -5.23 -23.97 19.86
CA GLU A 258 -4.11 -24.59 20.57
C GLU A 258 -4.53 -26.01 20.94
N HIS A 259 -3.69 -27.00 20.63
CA HIS A 259 -3.98 -28.38 21.01
C HIS A 259 -4.15 -28.44 22.53
N PRO A 260 -5.20 -29.12 23.05
CA PRO A 260 -5.47 -29.13 24.48
C PRO A 260 -4.27 -29.73 25.21
N THR A 261 -3.57 -28.89 25.98
CA THR A 261 -2.49 -29.33 26.85
C THR A 261 -3.04 -30.43 27.75
N SER A 262 -2.41 -31.60 27.73
CA SER A 262 -2.86 -32.74 28.53
C SER A 262 -2.97 -32.31 29.99
N GLY A 263 -4.17 -32.47 30.56
CA GLY A 263 -4.51 -31.88 31.86
C GLY A 263 -3.77 -32.52 33.04
N PRO A 264 -4.20 -32.18 34.27
CA PRO A 264 -4.91 -33.27 34.94
C PRO A 264 -6.17 -32.85 35.72
N THR A 265 -6.99 -33.88 35.97
CA THR A 265 -8.05 -33.97 36.98
C THR A 265 -9.36 -33.22 36.73
N LEU A 266 -10.41 -34.00 36.52
CA LEU A 266 -11.80 -33.60 36.74
C LEU A 266 -12.00 -33.37 38.25
N GLN A 267 -12.71 -32.31 38.64
CA GLN A 267 -13.39 -32.25 39.94
C GLN A 267 -14.87 -31.98 39.70
N GLU A 268 -15.70 -32.91 40.17
CA GLU A 268 -17.15 -32.82 40.09
C GLU A 268 -17.66 -31.83 41.16
N ILE A 269 -18.58 -30.93 40.76
CA ILE A 269 -19.29 -30.03 41.67
C ILE A 269 -20.80 -30.22 41.38
N PRO A 270 -21.63 -30.49 42.41
CA PRO A 270 -22.98 -31.03 42.20
C PRO A 270 -24.02 -30.00 41.76
N PRO A 271 -25.12 -30.45 41.10
CA PRO A 271 -26.08 -29.55 40.46
C PRO A 271 -27.24 -29.11 41.38
N ASN A 272 -27.25 -27.83 41.80
CA ASN A 272 -28.51 -27.07 41.92
C ASN A 272 -28.29 -25.56 42.14
N CYS A 273 -29.05 -24.71 41.42
CA CYS A 273 -30.16 -23.94 42.01
C CYS A 273 -30.74 -22.91 41.02
N CYS A 274 -32.03 -23.00 40.70
CA CYS A 274 -32.72 -22.00 39.87
C CYS A 274 -33.28 -20.85 40.71
N CYS A 275 -32.46 -19.82 40.98
CA CYS A 275 -32.91 -18.58 41.61
C CYS A 275 -33.07 -17.45 40.58
N LYS A 276 -34.31 -17.04 40.30
CA LYS A 276 -34.59 -15.79 39.57
C LYS A 276 -34.18 -14.60 40.45
N GLN A 277 -33.15 -13.85 40.05
CA GLN A 277 -32.80 -12.61 40.74
C GLN A 277 -33.77 -11.48 40.34
N THR A 278 -34.40 -10.87 41.32
CA THR A 278 -35.21 -9.66 41.14
C THR A 278 -34.29 -8.44 41.08
N GLU A 279 -34.28 -7.72 39.95
CA GLU A 279 -33.46 -6.50 39.76
C GLU A 279 -33.79 -5.47 40.85
N THR A 280 -32.80 -5.05 41.66
CA THR A 280 -33.08 -4.16 42.80
C THR A 280 -33.19 -2.71 42.34
N THR A 281 -33.84 -1.86 43.15
CA THR A 281 -33.94 -0.43 42.86
C THR A 281 -32.57 0.25 42.73
N LYS A 282 -31.53 -0.26 43.40
CA LYS A 282 -30.15 0.21 43.21
C LYS A 282 -29.62 -0.13 41.82
N ASP A 283 -29.85 -1.36 41.35
CA ASP A 283 -29.38 -1.81 40.03
C ASP A 283 -30.09 -1.05 38.92
N TRP A 284 -31.40 -0.84 39.05
CA TRP A 284 -32.19 -0.02 38.12
C TRP A 284 -31.75 1.45 38.10
N VAL A 285 -31.47 2.05 39.27
CA VAL A 285 -30.92 3.43 39.33
C VAL A 285 -29.51 3.49 38.74
N LEU A 286 -28.63 2.52 39.02
CA LEU A 286 -27.30 2.44 38.40
C LEU A 286 -27.38 2.26 36.88
N ARG A 287 -28.31 1.44 36.38
CA ARG A 287 -28.59 1.24 34.95
C ARG A 287 -29.12 2.52 34.30
N ARG A 288 -29.99 3.27 34.97
CA ARG A 288 -30.50 4.57 34.50
C ARG A 288 -29.44 5.69 34.58
N LEU A 289 -28.51 5.60 35.52
CA LEU A 289 -27.32 6.48 35.58
C LEU A 289 -26.28 6.14 34.51
N ARG A 290 -26.12 4.86 34.12
CA ARG A 290 -25.32 4.48 32.93
C ARG A 290 -25.92 5.11 31.66
N LEU A 291 -27.24 5.04 31.49
CA LEU A 291 -27.96 5.65 30.35
C LEU A 291 -27.93 7.19 30.33
N LEU A 292 -27.65 7.85 31.46
CA LEU A 292 -27.53 9.31 31.56
C LEU A 292 -26.07 9.82 31.51
N ARG A 293 -25.08 8.92 31.65
CA ARG A 293 -23.67 9.24 31.46
C ARG A 293 -23.37 9.17 29.96
N LYS A 294 -22.86 10.27 29.38
CA LYS A 294 -22.36 10.29 27.99
C LYS A 294 -21.49 9.06 27.72
N GLU A 295 -21.79 8.32 26.66
CA GLU A 295 -21.14 7.04 26.38
C GLU A 295 -19.64 7.23 26.13
N HIS A 296 -18.84 6.76 27.10
CA HIS A 296 -17.40 6.78 27.00
C HIS A 296 -16.97 5.56 26.19
N TRP A 297 -16.81 5.74 24.87
CA TRP A 297 -16.47 4.69 23.90
C TRP A 297 -15.25 3.82 24.29
N TRP A 298 -14.32 4.32 25.10
CA TRP A 298 -13.18 3.56 25.61
C TRP A 298 -13.54 2.49 26.66
N LEU A 299 -14.79 2.47 27.12
CA LEU A 299 -15.36 1.49 28.05
C LEU A 299 -16.14 0.38 27.33
N ASP A 300 -16.17 0.38 25.99
CA ASP A 300 -16.87 -0.62 25.20
C ASP A 300 -16.05 -1.91 25.09
N GLU A 301 -16.47 -2.94 25.83
CA GLU A 301 -15.87 -4.28 25.81
C GLU A 301 -15.97 -4.95 24.42
N GLN A 302 -16.82 -4.48 23.51
CA GLN A 302 -16.98 -5.03 22.16
C GLN A 302 -15.87 -4.62 21.17
N ILE A 303 -14.90 -3.79 21.60
CA ILE A 303 -13.69 -3.56 20.81
C ILE A 303 -12.83 -4.84 20.83
N ALA A 304 -12.74 -5.55 19.70
CA ALA A 304 -12.03 -6.82 19.58
C ALA A 304 -10.48 -6.68 19.53
N LEU A 305 -9.96 -5.45 19.44
CA LEU A 305 -8.53 -5.18 19.27
C LEU A 305 -7.66 -5.66 20.45
N PRO A 306 -6.36 -5.94 20.23
CA PRO A 306 -5.41 -6.27 21.30
C PRO A 306 -5.29 -5.13 22.33
N THR A 307 -4.93 -5.47 23.56
CA THR A 307 -4.79 -4.50 24.67
C THR A 307 -3.79 -3.38 24.40
N HIS A 308 -2.69 -3.67 23.69
CA HIS A 308 -1.70 -2.67 23.31
C HIS A 308 -2.24 -1.69 22.26
N ILE A 309 -2.93 -2.17 21.20
CA ILE A 309 -3.58 -1.31 20.21
C ILE A 309 -4.72 -0.49 20.83
N LYS A 310 -5.52 -1.10 21.72
CA LYS A 310 -6.55 -0.39 22.52
C LYS A 310 -5.95 0.78 23.31
N LYS A 311 -4.83 0.54 24.01
CA LYS A 311 -4.14 1.58 24.79
C LYS A 311 -3.79 2.79 23.93
N VAL A 312 -3.20 2.55 22.75
CA VAL A 312 -2.83 3.62 21.80
C VAL A 312 -4.05 4.46 21.42
N PHE A 313 -5.19 3.87 21.07
CA PHE A 313 -6.40 4.64 20.76
C PHE A 313 -7.00 5.35 21.98
N CYS A 314 -6.97 4.72 23.16
CA CYS A 314 -7.41 5.34 24.41
C CYS A 314 -6.61 6.61 24.71
N GLU A 315 -5.28 6.54 24.69
CA GLU A 315 -4.39 7.70 24.90
C GLU A 315 -4.57 8.74 23.77
N ALA A 316 -4.72 8.27 22.52
CA ALA A 316 -4.92 9.15 21.37
C ALA A 316 -6.17 10.04 21.49
N CYS A 317 -7.27 9.49 22.03
CA CYS A 317 -8.55 10.15 22.26
C CYS A 317 -8.67 10.85 23.62
N GLN A 318 -7.91 10.44 24.64
CA GLN A 318 -7.83 11.12 25.94
C GLN A 318 -6.99 12.40 25.91
N GLY A 319 -6.20 12.60 24.84
CA GLY A 319 -5.47 13.84 24.58
C GLY A 319 -6.40 15.05 24.61
N LYS A 320 -6.38 15.78 25.74
CA LYS A 320 -7.18 16.99 25.94
C LYS A 320 -6.90 17.98 24.80
N PRO A 321 -7.92 18.59 24.16
CA PRO A 321 -7.67 19.66 23.21
C PRO A 321 -6.98 20.80 23.97
N GLY A 322 -5.77 21.16 23.52
CA GLY A 322 -5.05 22.29 24.09
C GLY A 322 -5.87 23.57 23.95
N LEU A 323 -5.64 24.57 24.81
CA LEU A 323 -6.45 25.80 24.85
C LEU A 323 -6.61 26.44 23.46
N TYR A 324 -5.55 26.46 22.65
CA TYR A 324 -5.58 26.91 21.26
C TYR A 324 -6.55 26.10 20.37
N ALA A 325 -6.56 24.77 20.47
CA ALA A 325 -7.46 23.91 19.69
C ALA A 325 -8.92 24.20 20.06
N THR A 326 -9.25 24.17 21.36
CA THR A 326 -10.60 24.46 21.88
C THR A 326 -11.11 25.84 21.44
N VAL A 327 -10.24 26.86 21.44
CA VAL A 327 -10.59 28.21 20.97
C VAL A 327 -10.72 28.25 19.44
N SER A 328 -9.85 27.56 18.68
CA SER A 328 -9.90 27.52 17.21
C SER A 328 -11.14 26.81 16.65
N GLU A 329 -11.75 25.91 17.41
CA GLU A 329 -12.98 25.23 17.02
C GLU A 329 -14.25 26.07 17.26
N MET A 330 -14.17 27.16 18.03
CA MET A 330 -15.29 28.07 18.24
C MET A 330 -15.69 28.75 16.90
N LEU A 331 -16.98 28.74 16.57
CA LEU A 331 -17.52 29.29 15.32
C LEU A 331 -16.99 30.69 14.96
N PRO A 332 -16.95 31.70 15.87
CA PRO A 332 -16.40 33.02 15.54
C PRO A 332 -14.92 32.99 15.15
N VAL A 333 -14.11 32.19 15.85
CA VAL A 333 -12.67 32.06 15.58
C VAL A 333 -12.42 31.30 14.28
N ARG A 334 -13.20 30.25 14.01
CA ARG A 334 -13.15 29.50 12.75
C ARG A 334 -13.56 30.37 11.55
N VAL A 335 -14.63 31.17 11.68
CA VAL A 335 -15.04 32.14 10.65
C VAL A 335 -13.98 33.22 10.45
N ALA A 336 -13.47 33.82 11.52
CA ALA A 336 -12.38 34.81 11.43
C ALA A 336 -11.12 34.23 10.79
N SER A 337 -10.78 32.97 11.10
CA SER A 337 -9.64 32.26 10.50
C SER A 337 -9.84 32.03 8.99
N TYR A 338 -11.05 31.67 8.54
CA TYR A 338 -11.34 31.60 7.09
C TYR A 338 -11.33 32.99 6.42
N MET A 339 -11.81 34.05 7.07
CA MET A 339 -11.75 35.42 6.54
C MET A 339 -10.32 35.98 6.48
N LEU A 340 -9.44 35.57 7.39
CA LEU A 340 -8.02 35.91 7.40
C LEU A 340 -7.16 34.97 6.53
N MET A 341 -7.71 33.86 6.05
CA MET A 341 -6.99 32.86 5.23
C MET A 341 -6.41 33.46 3.93
N PRO A 342 -7.10 34.31 3.16
CA PRO A 342 -6.52 34.94 1.96
C PRO A 342 -5.27 35.80 2.22
N TYR A 343 -5.10 36.32 3.44
CA TYR A 343 -3.97 37.16 3.82
C TYR A 343 -2.85 36.38 4.53
N THR A 344 -3.22 35.42 5.37
CA THR A 344 -2.27 34.62 6.16
C THR A 344 -1.69 33.44 5.39
N LEU A 345 -2.46 32.83 4.48
CA LEU A 345 -2.02 31.67 3.71
C LEU A 345 -0.88 32.00 2.73
N PRO A 346 -0.86 33.13 1.99
CA PRO A 346 0.30 33.49 1.16
C PRO A 346 1.59 33.60 1.98
N VAL A 347 1.53 34.22 3.16
CA VAL A 347 2.71 34.37 4.05
C VAL A 347 3.17 33.01 4.60
N GLN A 348 2.25 32.16 5.07
CA GLN A 348 2.59 30.82 5.54
C GLN A 348 3.05 29.88 4.41
N SER A 349 2.54 30.07 3.20
CA SER A 349 2.99 29.37 2.00
C SER A 349 4.40 29.79 1.63
N VAL A 350 4.70 31.09 1.53
CA VAL A 350 6.05 31.60 1.27
C VAL A 350 7.05 31.13 2.33
N TYR A 351 6.69 31.18 3.62
CA TYR A 351 7.53 30.64 4.69
C TYR A 351 7.78 29.13 4.53
N SER A 352 6.74 28.35 4.25
CA SER A 352 6.88 26.90 4.06
C SER A 352 7.68 26.54 2.80
N VAL A 353 7.50 27.29 1.71
CA VAL A 353 8.27 27.15 0.47
C VAL A 353 9.73 27.50 0.71
N ALA A 354 10.03 28.56 1.46
CA ALA A 354 11.39 28.92 1.86
C ALA A 354 12.03 27.82 2.75
N GLN A 355 11.30 27.28 3.72
CA GLN A 355 11.80 26.17 4.55
C GLN A 355 12.03 24.90 3.71
N ARG A 356 11.07 24.51 2.85
CA ARG A 356 11.21 23.39 1.92
C ARG A 356 12.37 23.61 0.95
N PHE A 357 12.62 24.84 0.49
CA PHE A 357 13.76 25.18 -0.36
C PHE A 357 15.08 24.99 0.39
N VAL A 358 15.19 25.47 1.64
CA VAL A 358 16.38 25.25 2.48
C VAL A 358 16.62 23.76 2.76
N GLU A 359 15.56 23.00 3.04
CA GLU A 359 15.63 21.52 3.18
C GLU A 359 15.99 20.81 1.86
N TRP A 360 15.76 21.45 0.71
CA TRP A 360 16.03 20.92 -0.64
C TRP A 360 17.42 21.28 -1.18
N ILE A 361 18.10 22.30 -0.65
CA ILE A 361 19.44 22.77 -1.11
C ILE A 361 20.42 21.63 -1.48
N PRO A 362 20.56 20.54 -0.69
CA PRO A 362 21.49 19.45 -1.03
C PRO A 362 21.15 18.70 -2.33
N GLU A 363 19.85 18.57 -2.66
CA GLU A 363 19.36 17.81 -3.82
C GLU A 363 19.22 18.66 -5.09
N VAL A 364 19.21 20.00 -4.97
CA VAL A 364 19.11 20.96 -6.09
C VAL A 364 19.97 20.58 -7.31
N PRO A 365 21.25 20.17 -7.18
CA PRO A 365 22.07 19.83 -8.33
C PRO A 365 21.57 18.60 -9.09
N ALA A 366 21.06 17.57 -8.40
CA ALA A 366 20.44 16.42 -9.05
C ALA A 366 19.12 16.81 -9.73
N ASP A 367 18.33 17.62 -9.04
CA ASP A 367 16.95 17.92 -9.42
C ASP A 367 16.84 18.91 -10.58
N VAL A 368 17.73 19.91 -10.63
CA VAL A 368 17.85 20.83 -11.77
C VAL A 368 18.33 20.08 -13.03
N ARG A 369 19.24 19.10 -12.88
CA ARG A 369 19.67 18.24 -14.00
C ARG A 369 18.50 17.37 -14.52
N TRP A 370 17.71 16.79 -13.63
CA TRP A 370 16.51 16.03 -14.00
C TRP A 370 15.46 16.91 -14.70
N LEU A 371 15.14 18.09 -14.16
CA LEU A 371 14.21 19.04 -14.79
C LEU A 371 14.69 19.50 -16.17
N ALA A 372 15.99 19.78 -16.32
CA ALA A 372 16.59 20.14 -17.60
C ALA A 372 16.53 18.99 -18.63
N GLY A 373 16.69 17.75 -18.17
CA GLY A 373 16.48 16.55 -19.00
C GLY A 373 15.03 16.44 -19.50
N VAL A 374 14.06 16.48 -18.59
CA VAL A 374 12.63 16.42 -18.92
C VAL A 374 12.22 17.54 -19.88
N ALA A 375 12.65 18.79 -19.62
CA ALA A 375 12.40 19.92 -20.51
C ALA A 375 13.07 19.73 -21.88
N GLY A 376 14.29 19.18 -21.90
CA GLY A 376 15.02 18.87 -23.13
C GLY A 376 14.35 17.79 -23.98
N ASP A 377 13.75 16.76 -23.36
CA ASP A 377 13.08 15.69 -24.10
C ASP A 377 11.64 16.04 -24.51
N VAL A 378 10.92 16.86 -23.73
CA VAL A 378 9.66 17.49 -24.18
C VAL A 378 9.93 18.43 -25.36
N TYR A 379 10.99 19.24 -25.31
CA TYR A 379 11.44 20.04 -26.44
C TYR A 379 11.82 19.15 -27.65
N ARG A 380 12.52 18.03 -27.42
CA ARG A 380 12.90 17.09 -28.48
C ARG A 380 11.70 16.40 -29.13
N GLN A 381 10.68 16.02 -28.37
CA GLN A 381 9.43 15.44 -28.89
C GLN A 381 8.64 16.48 -29.69
N THR A 382 8.41 17.67 -29.14
CA THR A 382 7.67 18.74 -29.81
C THR A 382 8.37 19.25 -31.06
N TRP A 383 9.70 19.41 -31.03
CA TRP A 383 10.50 19.83 -32.19
C TRP A 383 10.56 18.75 -33.29
N LYS A 384 10.64 17.46 -32.92
CA LYS A 384 10.49 16.34 -33.89
C LYS A 384 9.07 16.18 -34.44
N GLY A 385 8.08 16.87 -33.85
CA GLY A 385 6.71 16.94 -34.35
C GLY A 385 6.51 17.83 -35.59
N ALA A 386 7.53 18.58 -36.02
CA ALA A 386 7.49 19.40 -37.23
C ALA A 386 8.11 18.67 -38.44
N PRO A 387 7.31 18.07 -39.34
CA PRO A 387 7.85 17.48 -40.57
C PRO A 387 8.33 18.60 -41.51
N SER A 388 9.66 18.65 -41.74
CA SER A 388 10.23 19.47 -42.81
C SER A 388 9.66 19.02 -44.16
N GLY A 389 8.86 19.88 -44.80
CA GLY A 389 8.05 19.52 -45.95
C GLY A 389 8.87 19.07 -47.17
N SER A 390 8.93 17.76 -47.40
CA SER A 390 9.18 17.21 -48.73
C SER A 390 7.84 17.00 -49.44
N VAL A 391 7.74 17.47 -50.69
CA VAL A 391 6.45 17.54 -51.39
C VAL A 391 6.11 16.20 -52.03
N SER A 392 5.22 15.44 -51.38
CA SER A 392 4.49 14.32 -51.99
C SER A 392 2.97 14.55 -51.87
N LYS A 393 2.23 14.31 -52.97
CA LYS A 393 0.82 14.71 -53.11
C LYS A 393 -0.11 13.90 -52.19
N PRO A 394 -1.15 14.52 -51.58
CA PRO A 394 -2.15 13.79 -50.82
C PRO A 394 -3.06 12.97 -51.76
N CYS A 395 -3.27 11.69 -51.43
CA CYS A 395 -4.28 10.86 -52.09
C CYS A 395 -5.62 11.01 -51.37
N LEU A 396 -6.57 11.70 -52.01
CA LEU A 396 -7.90 11.93 -51.46
C LEU A 396 -8.72 10.63 -51.50
N ARG A 397 -9.18 10.14 -50.33
CA ARG A 397 -10.28 9.17 -50.25
C ARG A 397 -11.59 9.93 -50.08
N THR A 398 -12.45 9.87 -51.10
CA THR A 398 -13.84 10.36 -51.03
C THR A 398 -14.69 9.45 -50.18
N CYS A 399 -15.40 10.01 -49.19
CA CYS A 399 -16.52 9.35 -48.55
C CYS A 399 -17.73 9.36 -49.49
N MET A 400 -18.39 8.22 -49.65
CA MET A 400 -19.73 8.12 -50.23
C MET A 400 -20.66 7.56 -49.16
N SER A 401 -21.83 8.16 -48.99
CA SER A 401 -22.79 7.79 -47.96
C SER A 401 -24.20 7.89 -48.54
N GLU A 402 -24.88 6.76 -48.71
CA GLU A 402 -26.33 6.69 -48.85
C GLU A 402 -26.88 5.37 -48.28
N PRO A 403 -28.13 5.34 -47.76
CA PRO A 403 -28.68 4.20 -47.04
C PRO A 403 -29.75 3.42 -47.84
N PRO A 404 -30.00 2.13 -47.52
CA PRO A 404 -31.22 1.43 -47.91
C PRO A 404 -32.34 1.60 -46.88
N LEU A 405 -33.57 1.83 -47.34
CA LEU A 405 -34.80 1.75 -46.53
C LEU A 405 -35.54 0.43 -46.77
N SER A 406 -36.46 0.10 -45.85
CA SER A 406 -37.05 -1.24 -45.66
C SER A 406 -38.21 -1.61 -46.60
N THR A 407 -38.42 -2.91 -46.80
CA THR A 407 -39.75 -3.48 -47.10
C THR A 407 -39.90 -4.88 -46.45
N GLU A 408 -41.13 -5.32 -46.23
CA GLU A 408 -41.48 -6.43 -45.32
C GLU A 408 -41.39 -7.85 -45.94
N ARG A 409 -41.35 -8.92 -45.12
CA ARG A 409 -42.57 -9.72 -44.77
C ARG A 409 -42.29 -11.14 -44.19
N ASN A 410 -42.75 -11.36 -42.95
CA ASN A 410 -43.03 -12.62 -42.21
C ASN A 410 -42.81 -14.01 -42.87
N ARG A 411 -42.13 -14.95 -42.16
CA ARG A 411 -42.73 -16.20 -41.60
C ARG A 411 -41.79 -17.10 -40.73
N THR A 412 -42.15 -17.22 -39.45
CA THR A 412 -42.24 -18.42 -38.57
C THR A 412 -41.34 -19.69 -38.73
N LYS A 413 -40.73 -20.07 -37.57
CA LYS A 413 -40.80 -21.39 -36.85
C LYS A 413 -39.62 -22.41 -36.86
N ASP A 414 -39.35 -22.87 -35.62
CA ASP A 414 -38.90 -24.18 -35.08
C ASP A 414 -37.60 -24.90 -35.54
N GLY A 415 -36.82 -25.41 -34.57
CA GLY A 415 -36.41 -26.84 -34.60
C GLY A 415 -34.97 -27.30 -34.32
N ASN A 416 -34.56 -27.37 -33.03
CA ASN A 416 -33.76 -28.45 -32.39
C ASN A 416 -32.33 -28.93 -32.86
N ASN A 417 -31.50 -29.19 -31.83
CA ASN A 417 -30.54 -30.31 -31.63
C ASN A 417 -29.24 -30.49 -32.47
N MET A 418 -28.10 -30.09 -31.84
CA MET A 418 -26.97 -30.95 -31.38
C MET A 418 -26.12 -31.79 -32.41
N PRO A 419 -24.95 -32.39 -32.02
CA PRO A 419 -23.72 -32.26 -32.82
C PRO A 419 -23.13 -33.56 -33.40
N ALA A 420 -22.08 -33.42 -34.23
CA ALA A 420 -21.11 -34.47 -34.55
C ALA A 420 -19.70 -33.89 -34.82
N LEU A 421 -18.69 -34.77 -34.87
CA LEU A 421 -17.25 -34.47 -35.02
C LEU A 421 -16.72 -34.94 -36.40
N SER A 422 -15.66 -34.26 -36.89
CA SER A 422 -14.64 -34.78 -37.84
C SER A 422 -15.13 -35.20 -39.25
N SER A 423 -14.39 -35.00 -40.35
CA SER A 423 -12.95 -35.20 -40.51
C SER A 423 -12.42 -34.63 -41.84
N LEU A 424 -11.08 -34.50 -41.92
CA LEU A 424 -10.18 -34.57 -43.09
C LEU A 424 -10.72 -34.33 -44.52
N ASP A 425 -10.03 -33.45 -45.25
CA ASP A 425 -9.42 -33.84 -46.54
C ASP A 425 -8.07 -33.11 -46.75
N LEU A 426 -7.26 -33.51 -47.74
CA LEU A 426 -5.81 -33.22 -47.81
C LEU A 426 -5.31 -32.60 -49.15
N HIS A 427 -3.98 -32.37 -49.24
CA HIS A 427 -3.18 -31.80 -50.34
C HIS A 427 -3.36 -30.28 -50.66
N GLY A 428 -2.30 -29.53 -50.99
CA GLY A 428 -0.85 -29.83 -50.90
C GLY A 428 0.04 -28.99 -51.84
N ASN A 429 1.30 -28.76 -51.45
CA ASN A 429 2.41 -28.13 -52.24
C ASN A 429 2.21 -26.63 -52.58
N TYR A 430 3.20 -25.75 -52.79
CA TYR A 430 4.68 -25.70 -52.65
C TYR A 430 5.08 -24.18 -52.58
N TRP A 431 6.31 -23.66 -52.49
CA TRP A 431 7.71 -24.15 -52.56
C TRP A 431 8.62 -23.29 -51.61
N GLU A 432 9.90 -23.03 -51.92
CA GLU A 432 10.91 -22.50 -50.97
C GLU A 432 11.65 -21.18 -51.34
N ILE A 433 12.20 -20.58 -50.28
CA ILE A 433 13.41 -19.73 -50.08
C ILE A 433 14.37 -19.50 -51.28
N PRO A 434 15.15 -18.39 -51.27
CA PRO A 434 16.58 -18.62 -51.02
C PRO A 434 17.26 -17.63 -50.03
N LYS A 435 18.25 -18.13 -49.28
CA LYS A 435 19.32 -17.34 -48.63
C LYS A 435 20.65 -17.65 -49.32
N SER A 436 21.46 -16.62 -49.57
CA SER A 436 22.82 -16.79 -50.12
C SER A 436 23.83 -17.22 -49.05
N THR A 437 24.79 -18.07 -49.45
CA THR A 437 25.82 -18.66 -48.58
C THR A 437 27.23 -18.19 -48.96
N SER A 438 28.18 -18.35 -48.03
CA SER A 438 29.59 -18.63 -48.36
C SER A 438 30.25 -19.44 -47.23
N SER A 439 31.05 -20.43 -47.61
CA SER A 439 31.83 -21.36 -46.76
C SER A 439 33.16 -20.70 -46.29
N SER A 440 34.11 -21.31 -45.56
CA SER A 440 34.47 -22.74 -45.44
C SER A 440 35.31 -23.15 -44.21
N SER A 441 34.83 -24.17 -43.49
CA SER A 441 35.54 -25.37 -42.96
C SER A 441 37.08 -25.40 -42.76
N ASN A 442 37.56 -25.87 -41.59
CA ASN A 442 38.09 -27.26 -41.43
C ASN A 442 38.57 -27.66 -40.00
N TYR A 443 38.23 -28.92 -39.63
CA TYR A 443 38.89 -29.93 -38.75
C TYR A 443 39.72 -29.64 -37.47
N HIS A 444 39.38 -30.40 -36.40
CA HIS A 444 40.22 -31.02 -35.34
C HIS A 444 41.10 -30.12 -34.41
N SER A 445 41.44 -30.49 -33.17
CA SER A 445 41.04 -31.60 -32.26
C SER A 445 41.37 -31.22 -30.78
N HIS A 446 41.06 -32.10 -29.82
CA HIS A 446 41.31 -31.96 -28.37
C HIS A 446 42.69 -31.39 -27.97
N ILE A 447 42.70 -30.55 -26.92
CA ILE A 447 43.45 -30.73 -25.64
C ILE A 447 43.18 -29.52 -24.72
N ALA A 448 43.13 -29.72 -23.41
CA ALA A 448 43.17 -28.65 -22.40
C ALA A 448 44.54 -28.68 -21.69
N PRO A 449 45.11 -27.51 -21.34
CA PRO A 449 45.38 -27.31 -19.91
C PRO A 449 45.34 -25.84 -19.42
N SER A 450 45.33 -25.72 -18.08
CA SER A 450 45.91 -24.64 -17.25
C SER A 450 45.38 -23.20 -17.32
N SER A 451 45.26 -22.62 -16.13
CA SER A 451 45.12 -21.18 -15.86
C SER A 451 46.47 -20.43 -15.82
N PRO A 452 46.45 -19.10 -15.91
CA PRO A 452 47.51 -18.24 -15.37
C PRO A 452 47.06 -17.44 -14.14
N GLN A 453 48.03 -16.91 -13.40
CA GLN A 453 47.86 -16.39 -12.04
C GLN A 453 47.31 -14.95 -11.94
N GLN A 454 46.47 -14.75 -10.92
CA GLN A 454 46.62 -13.72 -9.87
C GLN A 454 47.84 -12.78 -10.00
N VAL A 455 47.58 -11.46 -10.05
CA VAL A 455 48.60 -10.42 -9.88
C VAL A 455 48.42 -9.77 -8.51
N CYS A 456 49.41 -9.89 -7.65
CA CYS A 456 49.49 -9.17 -6.38
C CYS A 456 50.23 -7.84 -6.56
N PHE A 457 49.81 -6.80 -5.83
CA PHE A 457 50.64 -5.64 -5.54
C PHE A 457 50.92 -5.60 -4.03
N PHE A 458 52.19 -5.54 -3.63
CA PHE A 458 52.59 -5.45 -2.24
C PHE A 458 53.93 -4.71 -2.09
N VAL A 459 53.88 -3.57 -1.42
CA VAL A 459 54.97 -2.73 -0.90
C VAL A 459 54.32 -1.98 0.28
N GLY A 460 54.78 -1.97 1.53
CA GLY A 460 56.10 -2.29 2.09
C GLY A 460 56.79 -0.99 2.53
N SER A 461 57.08 -0.71 3.80
CA SER A 461 56.90 -1.47 5.06
C SER A 461 56.86 -0.50 6.27
N GLU A 462 56.57 -1.03 7.47
CA GLU A 462 56.92 -0.49 8.81
C GLU A 462 56.42 0.94 9.21
N ASP A 463 56.20 1.32 10.47
CA ASP A 463 56.59 0.77 11.78
C ASP A 463 55.39 0.54 12.76
N GLU A 464 55.61 -0.33 13.75
CA GLU A 464 54.93 -0.42 15.07
C GLU A 464 55.97 0.06 16.13
N PRO A 465 55.63 0.56 17.35
CA PRO A 465 54.95 -0.33 18.32
C PRO A 465 54.12 0.28 19.49
N HIS A 466 53.50 -0.65 20.24
CA HIS A 466 53.29 -0.66 21.71
C HIS A 466 52.03 -0.05 22.36
N SER A 467 51.05 -0.94 22.61
CA SER A 467 50.47 -1.30 23.93
C SER A 467 50.38 -0.29 25.10
N ASP A 468 49.16 0.01 25.54
CA ASP A 468 48.59 -0.26 26.90
C ASP A 468 47.12 0.28 26.91
N VAL A 469 46.07 -0.29 27.52
CA VAL A 469 45.81 -0.92 28.84
C VAL A 469 45.52 0.11 29.96
N GLN A 470 44.29 0.03 30.51
CA GLN A 470 43.65 0.92 31.51
C GLN A 470 43.25 2.33 30.96
N GLN A 471 42.16 2.95 31.42
CA GLN A 471 41.18 2.60 32.48
C GLN A 471 39.76 2.36 31.92
#